data_AF-A0A316YYF6-F1
#
_entry.id   AF-A0A316YYF6-F1
#
_cell.length_a   1.000
_cell.length_b   1.000
_cell.length_c   1.000
_cell.angle_alpha   90.00
_cell.angle_beta   90.00
_cell.angle_gamma   90.00
#
_symmetry.space_group_name_H-M   'P 1'
#
loop_
_entity.id
_entity.type
_entity.pdbx_description
1 polymer ?
#
loop_
_entity_poly.entity_id
_entity_poly.type
_entity_poly.pdbx_seq_one_letter_code
_entity_poly.pdbx_strand_id
1 'polypeptide(L)'
;MRAAAFSALLALVPFALALPQDTIVGGIPARNRDPSFPACDTPDFADDVYSDWFSGDGNAWQDSDDPNFYVAPGYGACNFNYTDVTAGVCLKPGWVSSAYHNSCNRLVEVRLPETGISTFARVVDACGALETTTFGCNDIYVTKSVFETLSGNNASALAAGRLPGQAEWRFVDPADDASITINIEATLGFTIGPLKRDLNQHQVRRQMQHA
;
A
#
# COMPACT_ATOMS: atom_id res chain seq x y z
N MET A 1 -70.28 7.18 6.06
CA MET A 1 -68.96 6.96 5.42
C MET A 1 -68.46 5.61 5.93
N ARG A 2 -68.31 4.61 5.05
CA ARG A 2 -68.00 3.21 5.41
C ARG A 2 -66.52 2.95 5.20
N ALA A 3 -65.83 2.48 6.24
CA ALA A 3 -64.45 2.00 6.17
C ALA A 3 -64.44 0.54 5.68
N ALA A 4 -63.63 0.26 4.65
CA ALA A 4 -63.38 -1.09 4.16
C ALA A 4 -61.99 -1.53 4.64
N ALA A 5 -61.94 -2.61 5.42
CA ALA A 5 -60.72 -3.26 5.84
C ALA A 5 -60.31 -4.29 4.78
N PHE A 6 -59.10 -4.16 4.24
CA PHE A 6 -58.48 -5.15 3.37
C PHE A 6 -57.50 -6.00 4.18
N SER A 7 -57.87 -7.25 4.45
CA SER A 7 -56.95 -8.29 4.93
C SER A 7 -56.24 -8.90 3.73
N ALA A 8 -54.92 -8.70 3.63
CA ALA A 8 -54.08 -9.40 2.67
C ALA A 8 -53.42 -10.61 3.36
N LEU A 9 -53.73 -11.82 2.88
CA LEU A 9 -52.99 -13.03 3.23
C LEU A 9 -51.61 -13.00 2.55
N LEU A 10 -50.54 -12.98 3.33
CA LEU A 10 -49.20 -13.31 2.84
C LEU A 10 -49.04 -14.84 2.83
N ALA A 11 -48.85 -15.41 1.64
CA ALA A 11 -48.38 -16.78 1.47
C ALA A 11 -46.85 -16.82 1.65
N LEU A 12 -46.39 -17.63 2.61
CA LEU A 12 -44.97 -17.93 2.83
C LEU A 12 -44.49 -18.90 1.74
N VAL A 13 -43.63 -18.43 0.85
CA VAL A 13 -42.90 -19.28 -0.11
C VAL A 13 -41.57 -19.70 0.54
N PRO A 14 -41.28 -20.99 0.71
CA PRO A 14 -39.99 -21.44 1.21
C PRO A 14 -38.92 -21.22 0.14
N PHE A 15 -38.07 -20.21 0.36
CA PHE A 15 -36.83 -20.02 -0.39
C PHE A 15 -35.83 -21.09 0.04
N ALA A 16 -35.63 -22.11 -0.79
CA ALA A 16 -34.50 -23.03 -0.66
C ALA A 16 -33.23 -22.30 -1.11
N LEU A 17 -32.43 -21.84 -0.13
CA LEU A 17 -31.08 -21.34 -0.37
C LEU A 17 -30.19 -22.51 -0.81
N ALA A 18 -29.98 -22.63 -2.12
CA ALA A 18 -28.89 -23.45 -2.65
C ALA A 18 -27.56 -22.76 -2.28
N LEU A 19 -26.83 -23.35 -1.33
CA LEU A 19 -25.46 -22.93 -1.03
C LEU A 19 -24.58 -23.29 -2.23
N PRO A 20 -23.79 -22.35 -2.78
CA PRO A 20 -22.81 -22.69 -3.80
C PRO A 20 -21.80 -23.69 -3.22
N GLN A 21 -21.61 -24.81 -3.91
CA GLN A 21 -20.60 -25.79 -3.56
C GLN A 21 -19.25 -25.29 -4.07
N ASP A 22 -18.44 -24.75 -3.17
CA ASP A 22 -17.04 -24.45 -3.45
C ASP A 22 -16.31 -25.76 -3.77
N THR A 23 -15.94 -25.90 -5.04
CA THR A 23 -15.15 -27.01 -5.53
C THR A 23 -13.71 -26.78 -5.05
N ILE A 24 -13.31 -27.45 -3.97
CA ILE A 24 -11.92 -27.46 -3.49
C ILE A 24 -11.10 -28.31 -4.47
N VAL A 25 -10.70 -27.72 -5.58
CA VAL A 25 -9.49 -28.15 -6.29
C VAL A 25 -8.32 -27.69 -5.43
N GLY A 26 -7.30 -28.53 -5.23
CA GLY A 26 -6.15 -28.31 -4.33
C GLY A 26 -5.23 -27.14 -4.68
N GLY A 27 -5.80 -25.95 -4.92
CA GLY A 27 -5.13 -24.66 -4.86
C GLY A 27 -5.22 -24.11 -3.45
N ILE A 28 -4.23 -23.31 -3.08
CA ILE A 28 -4.23 -22.47 -1.88
C ILE A 28 -5.62 -21.82 -1.76
N PRO A 29 -6.31 -21.86 -0.60
CA PRO A 29 -7.62 -21.25 -0.46
C PRO A 29 -7.52 -19.83 -0.99
N ALA A 30 -8.30 -19.50 -2.02
CA ALA A 30 -8.33 -18.17 -2.57
C ALA A 30 -8.50 -17.23 -1.39
N ARG A 31 -7.48 -16.41 -1.10
CA ARG A 31 -7.61 -15.38 -0.08
C ARG A 31 -8.89 -14.63 -0.43
N ASN A 32 -9.77 -14.41 0.56
CA ASN A 32 -11.03 -13.70 0.38
C ASN A 32 -10.74 -12.27 -0.12
N ARG A 33 -10.50 -12.15 -1.42
CA ARG A 33 -10.21 -10.94 -2.17
C ARG A 33 -11.54 -10.27 -2.44
N ASP A 34 -11.60 -8.97 -2.23
CA ASP A 34 -12.75 -8.16 -2.64
C ASP A 34 -12.77 -8.06 -4.18
N PRO A 35 -13.76 -8.64 -4.89
CA PRO A 35 -13.79 -8.58 -6.34
C PRO A 35 -14.33 -7.25 -6.89
N SER A 36 -14.70 -6.28 -6.03
CA SER A 36 -15.29 -5.00 -6.45
C SER A 36 -14.38 -4.15 -7.33
N PHE A 37 -13.06 -4.35 -7.24
CA PHE A 37 -12.06 -3.67 -8.06
C PHE A 37 -11.17 -4.70 -8.78
N PRO A 38 -10.67 -4.41 -10.00
CA PRO A 38 -9.61 -5.19 -10.62
C PRO A 38 -8.35 -5.24 -9.74
N ALA A 39 -7.65 -6.37 -9.74
CA ALA A 39 -6.37 -6.49 -9.06
C ALA A 39 -5.31 -5.69 -9.82
N CYS A 40 -4.39 -5.08 -9.08
CA CYS A 40 -3.23 -4.40 -9.65
C CYS A 40 -1.98 -5.28 -9.64
N ASP A 41 -2.03 -6.41 -8.93
CA ASP A 41 -1.02 -7.47 -8.92
C ASP A 41 -1.49 -8.71 -9.68
N THR A 42 -0.63 -9.72 -9.77
CA THR A 42 -0.90 -11.00 -10.42
C THR A 42 -1.06 -12.13 -9.40
N PRO A 43 -1.86 -13.17 -9.69
CA PRO A 43 -2.04 -14.32 -8.79
C PRO A 43 -0.80 -15.21 -8.70
N ASP A 44 0.00 -15.20 -9.76
CA ASP A 44 1.20 -16.00 -9.85
C ASP A 44 2.31 -15.34 -9.05
N PHE A 45 2.42 -15.75 -7.78
CA PHE A 45 3.60 -15.56 -6.94
C PHE A 45 4.67 -16.60 -7.26
N ALA A 46 4.76 -17.02 -8.52
CA ALA A 46 6.02 -17.56 -8.98
C ALA A 46 7.02 -16.41 -8.84
N ASP A 47 8.10 -16.69 -8.15
CA ASP A 47 9.29 -15.88 -7.88
C ASP A 47 9.87 -15.13 -9.10
N ASP A 48 9.19 -15.01 -10.23
CA ASP A 48 9.76 -14.63 -11.51
C ASP A 48 9.84 -13.10 -11.67
N VAL A 49 8.99 -12.33 -10.96
CA VAL A 49 9.22 -10.88 -10.74
C VAL A 49 10.25 -10.64 -9.62
N TYR A 50 10.52 -11.66 -8.79
CA TYR A 50 11.64 -11.71 -7.83
C TYR A 50 12.93 -12.31 -8.45
N SER A 51 12.89 -12.88 -9.65
CA SER A 51 14.02 -13.65 -10.17
C SER A 51 15.11 -12.78 -10.77
N ASP A 52 14.82 -11.50 -11.02
CA ASP A 52 15.82 -10.45 -11.28
C ASP A 52 16.19 -9.66 -9.99
N TRP A 53 15.58 -9.97 -8.84
CA TRP A 53 15.74 -9.22 -7.59
C TRP A 53 16.91 -9.62 -6.70
N PHE A 54 17.59 -10.72 -6.99
CA PHE A 54 18.80 -11.09 -6.25
C PHE A 54 20.01 -10.18 -6.57
N SER A 55 19.85 -9.15 -7.42
CA SER A 55 20.84 -8.08 -7.64
C SER A 55 20.74 -6.93 -6.63
N GLY A 56 19.69 -6.83 -5.81
CA GLY A 56 19.48 -5.71 -4.88
C GLY A 56 18.74 -4.51 -5.47
N ASP A 57 18.14 -4.65 -6.65
CA ASP A 57 17.32 -3.62 -7.28
C ASP A 57 15.85 -3.79 -6.87
N GLY A 58 15.26 -2.79 -6.19
CA GLY A 58 13.85 -2.83 -5.75
C GLY A 58 12.83 -2.98 -6.89
N ASN A 59 11.52 -3.02 -6.57
CA ASN A 59 10.45 -3.13 -7.60
C ASN A 59 10.64 -2.08 -8.70
N ALA A 60 10.17 -2.38 -9.90
CA ALA A 60 10.09 -1.39 -10.98
C ALA A 60 9.37 -0.13 -10.48
N TRP A 61 9.92 1.02 -10.83
CA TRP A 61 9.29 2.30 -10.55
C TRP A 61 7.97 2.41 -11.31
N GLN A 62 6.96 2.91 -10.61
CA GLN A 62 5.65 3.26 -11.14
C GLN A 62 5.55 4.78 -11.21
N ASP A 63 5.15 5.30 -12.37
CA ASP A 63 4.93 6.73 -12.57
C ASP A 63 3.45 7.05 -12.31
N SER A 64 3.18 7.89 -11.31
CA SER A 64 1.83 8.40 -11.03
C SER A 64 1.43 9.38 -12.14
N ASP A 65 0.38 9.09 -12.91
CA ASP A 65 -0.06 9.96 -14.00
C ASP A 65 -1.08 11.02 -13.53
N ASP A 66 -1.71 10.81 -12.38
CA ASP A 66 -2.56 11.79 -11.71
C ASP A 66 -1.78 12.79 -10.83
N PRO A 67 -2.29 14.02 -10.64
CA PRO A 67 -1.71 14.97 -9.70
C PRO A 67 -1.70 14.41 -8.27
N ASN A 68 -0.54 14.50 -7.61
CA ASN A 68 -0.36 13.92 -6.29
C ASN A 68 -0.85 14.90 -5.21
N PHE A 69 -2.03 14.59 -4.66
CA PHE A 69 -2.62 15.27 -3.51
C PHE A 69 -2.24 14.57 -2.21
N TYR A 70 -2.38 15.27 -1.09
CA TYR A 70 -2.28 14.61 0.22
C TYR A 70 -3.64 14.09 0.70
N VAL A 71 -3.66 12.91 1.30
CA VAL A 71 -4.87 12.34 1.94
C VAL A 71 -5.08 12.94 3.33
N ALA A 72 -6.35 13.17 3.68
CA ALA A 72 -6.73 13.57 5.03
C ALA A 72 -6.54 12.40 6.02
N PRO A 73 -6.22 12.67 7.30
CA PRO A 73 -6.05 11.63 8.30
C PRO A 73 -7.36 10.89 8.57
N GLY A 74 -7.27 9.61 8.95
CA GLY A 74 -8.45 8.80 9.21
C GLY A 74 -8.16 7.31 9.43
N TYR A 75 -9.24 6.54 9.54
CA TYR A 75 -9.17 5.09 9.63
C TYR A 75 -9.16 4.48 8.22
N GLY A 76 -8.00 3.98 7.78
CA GLY A 76 -7.81 3.48 6.43
C GLY A 76 -8.23 2.03 6.24
N ALA A 77 -8.32 1.61 4.97
CA ALA A 77 -8.63 0.24 4.54
C ALA A 77 -7.67 -0.82 5.11
N CYS A 78 -6.49 -0.40 5.60
CA CYS A 78 -5.53 -1.27 6.27
C CYS A 78 -5.79 -1.49 7.77
N ASN A 79 -7.00 -1.15 8.26
CA ASN A 79 -7.39 -1.24 9.66
C ASN A 79 -6.45 -0.44 10.59
N PHE A 80 -5.88 0.65 10.07
CA PHE A 80 -4.92 1.50 10.75
C PHE A 80 -5.43 2.94 10.76
N ASN A 81 -5.40 3.59 11.93
CA ASN A 81 -5.74 4.99 12.07
C ASN A 81 -4.50 5.85 11.83
N TYR A 82 -4.39 6.51 10.69
CA TYR A 82 -3.26 7.37 10.34
C TYR A 82 -3.58 8.85 10.60
N THR A 83 -2.54 9.60 10.97
CA THR A 83 -2.59 11.02 11.32
C THR A 83 -1.75 11.86 10.33
N ASP A 84 -1.81 13.19 10.44
CA ASP A 84 -0.99 14.11 9.63
C ASP A 84 0.52 13.82 9.70
N VAL A 85 0.99 13.28 10.83
CA VAL A 85 2.41 12.94 11.07
C VAL A 85 2.78 11.52 10.62
N THR A 86 1.81 10.73 10.17
CA THR A 86 2.09 9.36 9.70
C THR A 86 2.72 9.43 8.32
N ALA A 87 3.87 8.77 8.12
CA ALA A 87 4.47 8.58 6.81
C ALA A 87 3.76 7.42 6.08
N GLY A 88 2.72 7.76 5.31
CA GLY A 88 1.83 6.79 4.69
C GLY A 88 1.49 7.12 3.24
N VAL A 89 1.00 6.11 2.54
CA VAL A 89 0.46 6.24 1.18
C VAL A 89 -0.86 5.52 1.06
N CYS A 90 -1.62 5.96 0.08
CA CYS A 90 -2.91 5.42 -0.30
C CYS A 90 -2.83 4.96 -1.76
N LEU A 91 -3.11 3.67 -2.00
CA LEU A 91 -3.00 3.03 -3.31
C LEU A 91 -4.37 2.57 -3.80
N LYS A 92 -4.48 2.16 -5.07
CA LYS A 92 -5.75 1.64 -5.60
C LYS A 92 -6.22 0.42 -4.80
N PRO A 93 -7.55 0.18 -4.59
CA PRO A 93 -8.03 -1.04 -3.92
C PRO A 93 -7.45 -2.33 -4.50
N GLY A 94 -7.12 -2.34 -5.80
CA GLY A 94 -6.43 -3.43 -6.48
C GLY A 94 -5.05 -3.79 -5.93
N TRP A 95 -4.41 -2.96 -5.11
CA TRP A 95 -3.20 -3.27 -4.34
C TRP A 95 -3.48 -3.64 -2.87
N VAL A 96 -4.70 -3.41 -2.38
CA VAL A 96 -5.08 -3.49 -0.97
C VAL A 96 -6.08 -4.62 -0.75
N SER A 97 -7.38 -4.31 -0.70
CA SER A 97 -8.45 -5.27 -0.44
C SER A 97 -8.78 -6.17 -1.64
N SER A 98 -8.56 -5.65 -2.85
CA SER A 98 -8.82 -6.32 -4.13
C SER A 98 -7.55 -6.83 -4.81
N ALA A 99 -6.41 -6.81 -4.12
CA ALA A 99 -5.20 -7.48 -4.59
C ALA A 99 -5.33 -8.99 -4.44
N TYR A 100 -4.60 -9.74 -5.26
CA TYR A 100 -4.30 -11.12 -4.91
C TYR A 100 -3.49 -11.16 -3.61
N HIS A 101 -2.61 -10.18 -3.41
CA HIS A 101 -1.71 -10.04 -2.28
C HIS A 101 -1.84 -8.66 -1.65
N ASN A 102 -2.55 -8.64 -0.52
CA ASN A 102 -2.80 -7.43 0.25
C ASN A 102 -1.49 -6.73 0.61
N SER A 103 -1.32 -5.50 0.12
CA SER A 103 -0.12 -4.69 0.31
C SER A 103 -0.16 -3.77 1.54
N CYS A 104 -1.17 -3.87 2.40
CA CYS A 104 -1.22 -3.13 3.66
C CYS A 104 0.07 -3.29 4.48
N ASN A 105 0.54 -2.18 5.05
CA ASN A 105 1.77 -2.08 5.84
C ASN A 105 3.09 -2.35 5.08
N ARG A 106 3.04 -2.68 3.78
CA ARG A 106 4.26 -2.78 2.96
C ARG A 106 4.94 -1.42 2.87
N LEU A 107 6.26 -1.45 2.79
CA LEU A 107 7.08 -0.25 2.63
C LEU A 107 7.10 0.14 1.15
N VAL A 108 6.97 1.42 0.90
CA VAL A 108 7.16 2.01 -0.43
C VAL A 108 8.23 3.08 -0.34
N GLU A 109 9.02 3.20 -1.40
CA GLU A 109 9.83 4.38 -1.67
C GLU A 109 9.02 5.28 -2.60
N VAL A 110 8.91 6.54 -2.24
CA VAL A 110 8.26 7.57 -3.07
C VAL A 110 9.30 8.63 -3.38
N ARG A 111 9.40 9.00 -4.65
CA ARG A 111 10.33 10.01 -5.16
C ARG A 111 9.57 11.05 -5.96
N LEU A 112 10.02 12.28 -5.88
CA LEU A 112 9.59 13.35 -6.78
C LEU A 112 10.77 13.75 -7.67
N PRO A 113 10.81 13.32 -8.94
CA PRO A 113 11.94 13.58 -9.84
C PRO A 113 12.26 15.08 -10.00
N GLU A 114 11.23 15.92 -10.00
CA GLU A 114 11.36 17.37 -10.16
C GLU A 114 12.14 18.05 -9.02
N THR A 115 12.06 17.52 -7.80
CA THR A 115 12.84 18.03 -6.65
C THR A 115 14.05 17.17 -6.34
N GLY A 116 14.12 15.94 -6.87
CA GLY A 116 15.14 14.95 -6.52
C GLY A 116 14.99 14.38 -5.10
N ILE A 117 13.89 14.69 -4.40
CA ILE A 117 13.64 14.23 -3.03
C ILE A 117 12.96 12.86 -3.07
N SER A 118 13.41 11.94 -2.24
CA SER A 118 12.73 10.68 -1.96
C SER A 118 12.50 10.47 -0.46
N THR A 119 11.52 9.63 -0.13
CA THR A 119 11.20 9.23 1.24
C THR A 119 10.54 7.86 1.26
N PHE A 120 10.52 7.23 2.43
CA PHE A 120 9.83 5.96 2.64
C PHE A 120 8.51 6.17 3.36
N ALA A 121 7.51 5.38 2.99
CA ALA A 121 6.20 5.41 3.58
C ALA A 121 5.57 4.02 3.63
N ARG A 122 4.51 3.84 4.42
CA ARG A 122 3.76 2.58 4.46
C ARG A 122 2.45 2.70 3.72
N VAL A 123 1.98 1.62 3.10
CA VAL A 123 0.59 1.56 2.61
C VAL A 123 -0.36 1.55 3.81
N VAL A 124 -1.14 2.60 3.97
CA VAL A 124 -2.06 2.80 5.12
C VAL A 124 -3.53 2.77 4.72
N ASP A 125 -3.85 2.96 3.44
CA ASP A 125 -5.23 3.11 2.97
C ASP A 125 -5.39 2.75 1.48
N ALA A 126 -6.65 2.71 1.02
CA ALA A 126 -7.04 2.52 -0.38
C ALA A 126 -7.76 3.77 -0.94
N CYS A 127 -7.33 4.23 -2.12
CA CYS A 127 -7.81 5.45 -2.78
C CYS A 127 -8.27 5.16 -4.20
N GLY A 128 -9.14 6.02 -4.75
CA GLY A 128 -9.66 5.80 -6.10
C GLY A 128 -10.68 4.65 -6.18
N ALA A 129 -11.44 4.41 -5.10
CA ALA A 129 -12.52 3.42 -5.07
C ALA A 129 -13.80 3.86 -5.80
N LEU A 130 -13.77 4.98 -6.53
CA LEU A 130 -14.90 5.50 -7.29
C LEU A 130 -14.77 5.10 -8.76
N GLU A 131 -15.83 4.58 -9.38
CA GLU A 131 -15.78 4.12 -10.79
C GLU A 131 -15.39 5.21 -11.80
N THR A 132 -15.57 6.49 -11.45
CA THR A 132 -15.32 7.64 -12.33
C THR A 132 -13.97 8.31 -12.09
N THR A 133 -13.11 7.75 -11.24
CA THR A 133 -11.79 8.32 -10.98
C THR A 133 -10.79 7.94 -12.07
N THR A 134 -9.87 8.83 -12.38
CA THR A 134 -8.70 8.56 -13.22
C THR A 134 -7.65 7.73 -12.48
N PHE A 135 -7.73 7.65 -11.15
CA PHE A 135 -6.77 6.99 -10.29
C PHE A 135 -6.59 5.50 -10.64
N GLY A 136 -5.48 5.20 -11.32
CA GLY A 136 -5.02 3.93 -11.85
C GLY A 136 -4.21 3.08 -10.87
N CYS A 137 -3.67 1.96 -11.36
CA CYS A 137 -2.83 1.07 -10.55
C CYS A 137 -1.42 1.63 -10.33
N ASN A 138 -0.97 2.55 -11.16
CA ASN A 138 0.30 3.27 -11.06
C ASN A 138 0.19 4.54 -10.20
N ASP A 139 -1.01 4.98 -9.83
CA ASP A 139 -1.20 6.20 -9.05
C ASP A 139 -1.02 6.00 -7.55
N ILE A 140 -0.62 7.09 -6.91
CA ILE A 140 -0.37 7.16 -5.48
C ILE A 140 -0.89 8.47 -4.92
N TYR A 141 -1.57 8.42 -3.78
CA TYR A 141 -1.70 9.58 -2.92
C TYR A 141 -0.87 9.38 -1.66
N VAL A 142 -0.38 10.48 -1.10
CA VAL A 142 0.55 10.47 0.02
C VAL A 142 -0.10 11.11 1.24
N THR A 143 0.32 10.77 2.45
CA THR A 143 -0.11 11.54 3.63
C THR A 143 0.55 12.91 3.65
N LYS A 144 0.03 13.81 4.50
CA LYS A 144 0.59 15.17 4.66
C LYS A 144 2.08 15.17 5.01
N SER A 145 2.53 14.32 5.93
CA SER A 145 3.95 14.21 6.28
C SER A 145 4.85 13.86 5.07
N VAL A 146 4.41 12.93 4.22
CA VAL A 146 5.15 12.55 3.01
C VAL A 146 5.10 13.68 1.98
N PHE A 147 3.95 14.33 1.82
CA PHE A 147 3.78 15.49 0.96
C PHE A 147 4.73 16.63 1.32
N GLU A 148 4.76 17.03 2.59
CA GLU A 148 5.63 18.09 3.10
C GLU A 148 7.10 17.76 2.84
N THR A 149 7.49 16.50 3.07
CA THR A 149 8.84 15.99 2.78
C THR A 149 9.19 16.12 1.30
N LEU A 150 8.37 15.56 0.40
CA LEU A 150 8.61 15.56 -1.05
C LEU A 150 8.59 16.97 -1.65
N SER A 151 7.77 17.86 -1.09
CA SER A 151 7.70 19.26 -1.51
C SER A 151 8.94 20.07 -1.11
N GLY A 152 9.83 19.55 -0.27
CA GLY A 152 10.96 20.29 0.29
C GLY A 152 10.50 21.52 1.08
N ASN A 153 9.33 21.46 1.73
CA ASN A 153 8.65 22.59 2.37
C ASN A 153 8.37 23.78 1.42
N ASN A 154 8.16 23.52 0.12
CA ASN A 154 7.81 24.55 -0.84
C ASN A 154 6.41 25.13 -0.52
N ALA A 155 6.37 26.38 -0.08
CA ALA A 155 5.13 27.07 0.31
C ALA A 155 4.07 27.12 -0.81
N SER A 156 4.48 27.17 -2.08
CA SER A 156 3.55 27.19 -3.22
C SER A 156 2.89 25.83 -3.42
N ALA A 157 3.64 24.73 -3.28
CA ALA A 157 3.09 23.38 -3.35
C ALA A 157 2.13 23.11 -2.18
N LEU A 158 2.51 23.53 -0.97
CA LEU A 158 1.66 23.43 0.21
C LEU A 158 0.37 24.25 0.08
N ALA A 159 0.45 25.48 -0.44
CA ALA A 159 -0.71 26.31 -0.70
C ALA A 159 -1.61 25.76 -1.83
N ALA A 160 -1.02 25.11 -2.83
CA ALA A 160 -1.76 24.50 -3.93
C ALA A 160 -2.37 23.13 -3.57
N GLY A 161 -1.92 22.51 -2.47
CA GLY A 161 -2.36 21.18 -2.06
C GLY A 161 -1.94 20.04 -3.01
N ARG A 162 -0.97 20.29 -3.90
CA ARG A 162 -0.46 19.33 -4.88
C ARG A 162 1.06 19.45 -5.06
N LEU A 163 1.74 18.33 -5.30
CA LEU A 163 3.18 18.31 -5.59
C LEU A 163 3.48 19.00 -6.93
N PRO A 164 4.69 19.59 -7.12
CA PRO A 164 5.04 20.30 -8.35
C PRO A 164 5.20 19.41 -9.59
N GLY A 165 5.13 18.08 -9.46
CA GLY A 165 5.21 17.13 -10.56
C GLY A 165 4.58 15.78 -10.22
N GLN A 166 4.81 14.80 -11.09
CA GLN A 166 4.38 13.42 -10.91
C GLN A 166 5.32 12.68 -9.95
N ALA A 167 4.77 11.97 -8.97
CA ALA A 167 5.53 11.13 -8.08
C ALA A 167 5.84 9.78 -8.75
N GLU A 168 7.06 9.30 -8.57
CA GLU A 168 7.43 7.92 -8.85
C GLU A 168 7.37 7.13 -7.54
N TRP A 169 6.94 5.86 -7.58
CA TRP A 169 6.98 5.01 -6.41
C TRP A 169 7.29 3.56 -6.73
N ARG A 170 7.78 2.83 -5.73
CA ARG A 170 7.97 1.38 -5.82
C ARG A 170 7.81 0.73 -4.46
N PHE A 171 7.37 -0.52 -4.44
CA PHE A 171 7.44 -1.34 -3.24
C PHE A 171 8.89 -1.66 -2.91
N VAL A 172 9.25 -1.51 -1.64
CA VAL A 172 10.57 -1.84 -1.12
C VAL A 172 10.44 -3.10 -0.30
N ASP A 173 11.31 -4.03 -0.61
CA ASP A 173 11.27 -5.31 0.04
C ASP A 173 12.00 -5.30 1.37
N PRO A 174 11.45 -5.94 2.41
CA PRO A 174 12.12 -6.01 3.70
C PRO A 174 13.33 -6.98 3.69
N ALA A 175 13.73 -7.50 2.54
CA ALA A 175 14.75 -8.53 2.43
C ALA A 175 16.16 -8.01 2.78
N ASP A 176 16.65 -8.56 3.89
CA ASP A 176 18.06 -8.82 4.21
C ASP A 176 19.03 -7.62 4.22
N ASP A 177 19.14 -6.99 5.40
CA ASP A 177 20.41 -6.46 5.93
C ASP A 177 20.80 -5.00 5.60
N ALA A 178 19.84 -4.09 5.66
CA ALA A 178 20.15 -2.75 6.15
C ALA A 178 19.23 -2.43 7.31
N SER A 179 19.80 -2.41 8.51
CA SER A 179 19.36 -1.43 9.50
C SER A 179 19.19 -0.09 8.78
N ILE A 180 17.96 0.27 8.41
CA ILE A 180 17.61 1.65 8.10
C ILE A 180 17.82 2.38 9.43
N THR A 181 19.06 2.79 9.65
CA THR A 181 19.41 3.76 10.67
C THR A 181 18.80 5.04 10.15
N ILE A 182 17.58 5.33 10.60
CA ILE A 182 17.02 6.67 10.45
C ILE A 182 17.95 7.56 11.27
N ASN A 183 18.97 8.13 10.62
CA ASN A 183 19.77 9.20 11.20
C ASN A 183 18.85 10.41 11.29
N ILE A 184 18.05 10.45 12.36
CA ILE A 184 17.40 11.68 12.79
C ILE A 184 18.55 12.52 13.35
N GLU A 185 19.29 13.21 12.48
CA GLU A 185 20.05 14.39 12.89
C GLU A 185 19.02 15.45 13.28
N ALA A 186 18.43 15.28 14.46
CA ALA A 186 17.76 16.37 15.12
C ALA A 186 18.83 17.45 15.32
N THR A 187 18.53 18.66 14.85
CA THR A 187 19.25 19.92 15.07
C THR A 187 19.25 20.31 16.56
N LEU A 188 19.57 19.36 17.44
CA LEU A 188 19.60 19.42 18.88
C LEU A 188 20.88 18.76 19.40
N GLY A 189 22.04 18.99 18.75
CA GLY A 189 23.37 18.79 19.34
C GLY A 189 23.64 17.46 20.07
N PHE A 190 22.95 16.37 19.74
CA PHE A 190 23.08 15.09 20.44
C PHE A 190 23.67 14.05 19.49
N THR A 191 24.98 13.84 19.62
CA THR A 191 25.71 12.82 18.87
C THR A 191 25.38 11.45 19.48
N ILE A 192 24.44 10.70 18.88
CA ILE A 192 24.23 9.30 19.23
C ILE A 192 25.20 8.48 18.38
N GLY A 193 26.18 7.83 19.02
CA GLY A 193 27.15 6.96 18.34
C GLY A 193 26.48 5.72 17.72
N PRO A 194 27.13 5.06 16.75
CA PRO A 194 26.55 3.92 16.03
C PRO A 194 26.24 2.77 16.99
N LEU A 195 24.96 2.40 17.06
CA LEU A 195 24.50 1.24 17.80
C LEU A 195 24.81 -0.01 16.95
N LYS A 196 26.00 -0.58 17.13
CA LYS A 196 26.34 -1.90 16.58
C LYS A 196 25.42 -2.93 17.21
N ARG A 197 24.43 -3.40 16.46
CA ARG A 197 23.70 -4.63 16.79
C ARG A 197 24.52 -5.78 16.22
N ASP A 198 24.97 -6.68 17.09
CA ASP A 198 25.72 -7.86 16.69
C ASP A 198 24.91 -8.66 15.66
N LEU A 199 25.44 -8.72 14.43
CA LEU A 199 24.91 -9.54 13.35
C LEU A 199 24.91 -11.00 13.83
N ASN A 200 23.70 -11.54 13.93
CA ASN A 200 23.45 -12.90 14.37
C ASN A 200 23.98 -13.89 13.31
N GLN A 201 24.63 -14.96 13.78
CA GLN A 201 25.51 -15.92 13.10
C GLN A 201 24.98 -16.68 11.85
N HIS A 202 23.91 -16.26 11.17
CA HIS A 202 23.30 -17.07 10.11
C HIS A 202 23.95 -16.99 8.72
N GLN A 203 24.81 -15.99 8.44
CA GLN A 203 25.54 -15.94 7.16
C GLN A 203 26.87 -16.75 7.15
N VAL A 204 27.43 -17.13 8.30
CA VAL A 204 28.74 -17.84 8.34
C VAL A 204 28.61 -19.34 7.98
N ARG A 205 27.41 -19.94 8.04
CA ARG A 205 27.25 -21.38 7.71
C ARG A 205 27.25 -21.73 6.23
N ARG A 206 27.04 -20.77 5.30
CA ARG A 206 26.99 -21.09 3.86
C ARG A 206 28.36 -21.12 3.17
N GLN A 207 29.42 -20.63 3.81
CA GLN A 207 30.77 -20.71 3.23
C GLN A 207 31.57 -21.98 3.59
N MET A 208 31.01 -22.92 4.38
CA MET A 208 31.68 -24.19 4.69
C MET A 208 31.16 -25.41 3.90
N GLN A 209 30.32 -25.22 2.88
CA GLN A 209 29.81 -26.33 2.05
C GLN A 209 30.44 -26.41 0.64
N HIS A 210 31.39 -25.53 0.32
CA HIS A 210 32.15 -25.56 -0.93
C HIS A 210 33.66 -25.38 -0.72
N ALA A 211 34.20 -26.01 0.33
CA ALA A 211 35.64 -26.20 0.51
C ALA A 211 35.93 -27.69 0.71
#